data_AF-A0AAV0LH57-F1
#
_entry.id   AF-A0AAV0LH57-F1
#
_cell.length_a   1.000
_cell.length_b   1.000
_cell.length_c   1.000
_cell.angle_alpha   90.00
_cell.angle_beta   90.00
_cell.angle_gamma   90.00
#
_symmetry.space_group_name_H-M   'P 1'
#
loop_
_entity.id
_entity.type
_entity.pdbx_description
1 polymer ?
#
loop_
_entity_poly.entity_id
_entity_poly.type
_entity_poly.pdbx_seq_one_letter_code
_entity_poly.pdbx_strand_id
1 'polypeptide(L)'
;MALWRARAASSSLFNRLLQPLNRSSAVFDGSSTLCRSFSVATGKDAAADANLLRETMKRELLHLDINSQTGSNMPLASMRIGTIIHNIEMRPGQGGKLVRAAGTSAKIMKEPTAEICVIKLPSGAEKIIDARCRATVGVVSNASHGAKKLTKAGHSRWLGRRPVVRGVAMNPVDHPHGGGEGRSKSSGSFGRVSQTPWGKPTKSGYKTGPLKRKK
;
A
#
# COMPACT_ATOMS: atom_id res chain seq x y z
N MET A 1 49.26 1.28 -20.70
CA MET A 1 49.84 1.30 -19.35
C MET A 1 48.72 1.23 -18.33
N ALA A 2 48.33 0.00 -17.98
CA ALA A 2 47.32 -0.30 -16.97
C ALA A 2 47.95 -0.20 -15.57
N LEU A 3 47.30 0.50 -14.64
CA LEU A 3 47.67 0.46 -13.23
C LEU A 3 46.46 -0.06 -12.44
N TRP A 4 46.56 -1.33 -12.05
CA TRP A 4 45.71 -2.01 -11.10
C TRP A 4 45.69 -1.27 -9.75
N ARG A 5 44.49 -1.01 -9.22
CA ARG A 5 44.28 -0.74 -7.79
C ARG A 5 43.40 -1.83 -7.21
N ALA A 6 44.01 -2.81 -6.56
CA ALA A 6 43.33 -3.83 -5.78
C ALA A 6 42.72 -3.20 -4.51
N ARG A 7 41.44 -3.43 -4.26
CA ARG A 7 40.79 -3.16 -2.96
C ARG A 7 40.95 -4.40 -2.10
N ALA A 8 41.69 -4.29 -1.00
CA ALA A 8 41.78 -5.31 0.03
C ALA A 8 40.39 -5.53 0.67
N ALA A 9 39.91 -6.76 0.62
CA ALA A 9 38.71 -7.17 1.34
C ALA A 9 39.02 -7.29 2.85
N SER A 10 38.11 -6.78 3.68
CA SER A 10 38.17 -6.82 5.13
C SER A 10 38.37 -8.25 5.67
N SER A 11 39.37 -8.43 6.53
CA SER A 11 39.74 -9.68 7.22
C SER A 11 38.67 -10.25 8.15
N SER A 12 37.55 -9.54 8.36
CA SER A 12 36.43 -9.98 9.20
C SER A 12 35.48 -10.98 8.53
N LEU A 13 35.49 -11.10 7.20
CA LEU A 13 34.63 -12.03 6.46
C LEU A 13 35.23 -13.42 6.27
N PHE A 14 36.57 -13.52 6.23
CA PHE A 14 37.25 -14.80 6.00
C PHE A 14 37.24 -15.71 7.24
N ASN A 15 37.27 -15.13 8.45
CA ASN A 15 37.27 -15.89 9.70
C ASN A 15 35.89 -16.44 10.10
N ARG A 16 34.80 -16.07 9.41
CA ARG A 16 33.45 -16.63 9.66
C ARG A 16 33.12 -17.87 8.81
N LEU A 17 33.90 -18.15 7.78
CA LEU A 17 33.65 -19.25 6.83
C LEU A 17 34.43 -20.54 7.12
N LEU A 18 35.32 -20.54 8.13
CA LEU A 18 36.31 -21.61 8.34
C LEU A 18 36.21 -22.36 9.68
N GLN A 19 35.04 -22.45 10.31
CA GLN A 19 34.88 -23.38 11.44
C GLN A 19 33.81 -24.46 11.17
N PRO A 20 34.18 -25.75 11.21
CA PRO A 20 33.28 -26.87 11.00
C PRO A 20 32.49 -27.23 12.27
N LEU A 21 31.36 -27.89 12.03
CA LEU A 21 30.43 -28.49 12.97
C LEU A 21 31.05 -29.62 13.83
N ASN A 22 30.58 -29.71 15.08
CA ASN A 22 30.33 -30.90 15.94
C ASN A 22 31.01 -30.93 17.31
N ARG A 23 30.19 -30.77 18.37
CA ARG A 23 29.96 -31.74 19.47
C ARG A 23 28.88 -31.14 20.41
N SER A 24 27.63 -31.60 20.39
CA SER A 24 27.08 -32.82 21.03
C SER A 24 26.80 -32.67 22.52
N SER A 25 25.52 -32.49 22.90
CA SER A 25 24.80 -33.33 23.88
C SER A 25 23.35 -32.85 24.07
N ALA A 26 22.42 -33.81 24.26
CA ALA A 26 20.96 -33.72 24.39
C ALA A 26 20.20 -33.89 23.05
N VAL A 27 20.22 -35.10 22.46
CA VAL A 27 19.33 -36.25 22.72
C VAL A 27 17.91 -36.01 22.22
N PHE A 28 17.65 -36.74 21.14
CA PHE A 28 16.41 -37.07 20.47
C PHE A 28 15.43 -37.74 21.44
N ASP A 29 14.15 -37.37 21.39
CA ASP A 29 13.08 -38.37 21.25
C ASP A 29 11.75 -37.70 20.90
N GLY A 30 11.13 -38.22 19.84
CA GLY A 30 9.72 -38.02 19.59
C GLY A 30 8.91 -39.04 20.38
N SER A 31 7.94 -38.55 21.14
CA SER A 31 6.72 -39.26 21.52
C SER A 31 5.66 -38.17 21.73
N SER A 32 4.60 -38.12 20.92
CA SER A 32 3.31 -38.72 21.28
C SER A 32 3.10 -38.80 22.80
N THR A 33 2.07 -38.12 23.29
CA THR A 33 1.59 -38.05 24.69
C THR A 33 2.18 -36.92 25.54
N LEU A 34 1.48 -35.79 25.55
CA LEU A 34 1.18 -35.16 26.84
C LEU A 34 -0.34 -35.20 27.04
N CYS A 35 -0.77 -36.37 27.49
CA CYS A 35 -1.86 -36.47 28.42
C CYS A 35 -1.69 -35.40 29.52
N ARG A 36 -2.77 -34.65 29.75
CA ARG A 36 -3.27 -34.25 31.06
C ARG A 36 -2.23 -34.20 32.19
N SER A 37 -1.67 -33.03 32.44
CA SER A 37 -1.39 -32.63 33.82
C SER A 37 -2.60 -31.85 34.35
N PHE A 38 -3.59 -32.58 34.87
CA PHE A 38 -4.55 -32.04 35.83
C PHE A 38 -3.78 -31.81 37.15
N SER A 39 -2.98 -30.76 37.23
CA SER A 39 -2.47 -30.29 38.52
C SER A 39 -3.52 -29.37 39.12
N VAL A 40 -4.29 -29.90 40.06
CA VAL A 40 -5.19 -29.12 40.92
C VAL A 40 -4.33 -28.16 41.74
N ALA A 41 -4.24 -26.91 41.28
CA ALA A 41 -3.66 -25.82 42.07
C ALA A 41 -4.73 -25.28 43.02
N THR A 42 -4.51 -25.48 44.31
CA THR A 42 -5.34 -24.95 45.39
C THR A 42 -5.20 -23.43 45.46
N GLY A 43 -6.30 -22.74 45.13
CA GLY A 43 -6.78 -21.52 45.80
C GLY A 43 -5.83 -20.33 45.96
N LYS A 44 -5.73 -19.49 44.91
CA LYS A 44 -5.85 -18.00 44.91
C LYS A 44 -5.50 -17.38 43.55
N ASP A 45 -4.82 -18.12 42.68
CA ASP A 45 -4.32 -17.63 41.38
C ASP A 45 -5.16 -18.04 40.15
N ALA A 46 -6.23 -18.82 40.35
CA ALA A 46 -7.06 -19.37 39.27
C ALA A 46 -7.73 -18.32 38.37
N ALA A 47 -7.97 -17.11 38.87
CA ALA A 47 -8.54 -16.02 38.09
C ALA A 47 -7.53 -15.42 37.10
N ALA A 48 -6.23 -15.39 37.44
CA ALA A 48 -5.16 -14.91 36.57
C ALA A 48 -4.88 -15.92 35.44
N ASP A 49 -4.86 -17.21 35.75
CA ASP A 49 -4.66 -18.29 34.78
C ASP A 49 -5.84 -18.43 33.81
N ALA A 50 -7.08 -18.24 34.26
CA ALA A 50 -8.26 -18.24 33.40
C ALA A 50 -8.27 -17.06 32.41
N ASN A 51 -7.77 -15.89 32.84
CA ASN A 51 -7.60 -14.73 31.96
C ASN A 51 -6.49 -14.97 30.93
N LEU A 52 -5.36 -15.57 31.34
CA LEU A 52 -4.27 -15.94 30.44
C LEU A 52 -4.72 -16.98 29.40
N LEU A 53 -5.45 -18.02 29.81
CA LEU A 53 -6.03 -19.05 28.93
C LEU A 53 -7.07 -18.47 27.96
N ARG A 54 -7.90 -17.54 28.43
CA ARG A 54 -8.87 -16.81 27.59
C ARG A 54 -8.17 -15.90 26.60
N GLU A 55 -7.05 -15.28 26.97
CA GLU A 55 -6.24 -14.47 26.07
C GLU A 55 -5.47 -15.32 25.05
N THR A 56 -4.93 -16.48 25.44
CA THR A 56 -4.28 -17.41 24.50
C THR A 56 -5.30 -17.98 23.51
N MET A 57 -6.47 -18.43 23.97
CA MET A 57 -7.53 -18.92 23.07
C MET A 57 -8.04 -17.81 22.13
N LYS A 58 -8.17 -16.57 22.61
CA LYS A 58 -8.49 -15.42 21.75
C LYS A 58 -7.39 -15.17 20.71
N ARG A 59 -6.12 -15.23 21.09
CA ARG A 59 -4.99 -15.07 20.15
C ARG A 59 -4.96 -16.19 19.10
N GLU A 60 -5.26 -17.42 19.48
CA GLU A 60 -5.35 -18.56 18.55
C GLU A 60 -6.53 -18.43 17.58
N LEU A 61 -7.72 -18.05 18.06
CA LEU A 61 -8.88 -17.80 17.20
C LEU A 61 -8.63 -16.65 16.21
N LEU A 62 -7.94 -15.58 16.64
CA LEU A 62 -7.53 -14.49 15.77
C LEU A 62 -6.48 -14.89 14.72
N HIS A 63 -5.72 -15.96 14.97
CA HIS A 63 -4.75 -16.49 14.02
C HIS A 63 -5.39 -17.45 13.00
N LEU A 64 -6.46 -18.14 13.40
CA LEU A 64 -7.26 -19.02 12.52
C LEU A 64 -8.09 -18.23 11.51
N ASP A 65 -8.57 -17.04 11.89
CA ASP A 65 -9.29 -16.15 10.99
C ASP A 65 -8.34 -15.51 9.96
N ILE A 66 -8.38 -16.00 8.72
CA ILE A 66 -7.53 -15.49 7.63
C ILE A 66 -7.80 -13.98 7.38
N ASN A 67 -9.00 -13.50 7.73
CA ASN A 67 -9.39 -12.09 7.62
C ASN A 67 -8.69 -11.16 8.63
N SER A 68 -8.22 -11.65 9.78
CA SER A 68 -7.44 -10.86 10.75
C SER A 68 -5.94 -10.89 10.45
N GLN A 69 -5.49 -11.87 9.67
CA GLN A 69 -4.10 -11.96 9.27
C GLN A 69 -3.76 -10.93 8.18
N THR A 70 -3.00 -9.91 8.55
CA THR A 70 -2.52 -8.89 7.62
C THR A 70 -1.53 -9.49 6.62
N GLY A 71 -1.67 -9.16 5.34
CA GLY A 71 -0.84 -9.71 4.25
C GLY A 71 -1.42 -10.95 3.57
N SER A 72 -2.49 -11.55 4.10
CA SER A 72 -3.17 -12.67 3.47
C SER A 72 -3.93 -12.25 2.22
N ASN A 73 -3.89 -13.09 1.18
CA ASN A 73 -4.51 -12.82 -0.12
C ASN A 73 -5.61 -13.84 -0.43
N MET A 74 -6.85 -13.36 -0.61
CA MET A 74 -8.03 -14.20 -0.81
C MET A 74 -9.04 -13.52 -1.77
N PRO A 75 -10.00 -14.25 -2.35
CA PRO A 75 -11.08 -13.63 -3.12
C PRO A 75 -11.94 -12.73 -2.22
N LEU A 76 -12.51 -11.67 -2.79
CA LEU A 76 -13.39 -10.74 -2.08
C LEU A 76 -14.62 -11.44 -1.49
N ALA A 77 -15.10 -12.52 -2.12
CA ALA A 77 -16.18 -13.37 -1.62
C ALA A 77 -15.92 -13.93 -0.21
N SER A 78 -14.66 -14.21 0.14
CA SER A 78 -14.27 -14.79 1.44
C SER A 78 -13.95 -13.72 2.49
N MET A 79 -13.90 -12.45 2.09
CA MET A 79 -13.54 -11.36 2.99
C MET A 79 -14.75 -10.84 3.76
N ARG A 80 -14.55 -10.52 5.04
CA ARG A 80 -15.61 -9.92 5.87
C ARG A 80 -15.86 -8.47 5.48
N ILE A 81 -17.11 -8.01 5.63
CA ILE A 81 -17.46 -6.60 5.58
C ILE A 81 -16.59 -5.76 6.53
N GLY A 82 -16.20 -4.57 6.09
CA GLY A 82 -15.42 -3.64 6.88
C GLY A 82 -13.92 -3.92 6.94
N THR A 83 -13.45 -5.04 6.37
CA THR A 83 -12.02 -5.34 6.24
C THR A 83 -11.31 -4.26 5.42
N ILE A 84 -10.08 -3.95 5.84
CA ILE A 84 -9.19 -3.02 5.17
C ILE A 84 -8.36 -3.83 4.19
N ILE A 85 -8.34 -3.43 2.93
CA ILE A 85 -7.75 -4.19 1.83
C ILE A 85 -6.91 -3.29 0.91
N HIS A 86 -5.93 -3.90 0.24
CA HIS A 86 -5.10 -3.26 -0.79
C HIS A 86 -4.80 -4.24 -1.93
N ASN A 87 -4.16 -3.75 -3.00
CA ASN A 87 -3.78 -4.54 -4.18
C ASN A 87 -4.95 -5.30 -4.83
N ILE A 88 -6.04 -4.58 -5.12
CA ILE A 88 -7.32 -5.18 -5.56
C ILE A 88 -7.34 -5.37 -7.07
N GLU A 89 -7.82 -6.52 -7.53
CA GLU A 89 -8.04 -6.79 -8.95
C GLU A 89 -9.22 -5.99 -9.52
N MET A 90 -9.17 -5.64 -10.80
CA MET A 90 -10.32 -5.00 -11.47
C MET A 90 -11.27 -6.02 -12.11
N ARG A 91 -10.71 -7.16 -12.55
CA ARG A 91 -11.39 -8.33 -13.10
C ARG A 91 -10.66 -9.55 -12.57
N PRO A 92 -11.34 -10.69 -12.39
CA PRO A 92 -10.73 -11.88 -11.82
C PRO A 92 -9.52 -12.32 -12.65
N GLY A 93 -8.38 -12.56 -11.98
CA GLY A 93 -7.16 -13.04 -12.63
C GLY A 93 -6.36 -11.98 -13.40
N GLN A 94 -6.80 -10.72 -13.41
CA GLN A 94 -6.08 -9.63 -14.08
C GLN A 94 -4.90 -9.08 -13.26
N GLY A 95 -4.73 -9.57 -12.03
CA GLY A 95 -3.78 -9.05 -11.06
C GLY A 95 -4.22 -7.73 -10.43
N GLY A 96 -3.58 -7.38 -9.31
CA GLY A 96 -3.90 -6.19 -8.55
C GLY A 96 -3.63 -4.91 -9.33
N LYS A 97 -4.68 -4.09 -9.51
CA LYS A 97 -4.62 -2.82 -10.27
C LYS A 97 -5.00 -1.62 -9.43
N LEU A 98 -5.86 -1.80 -8.44
CA LEU A 98 -6.34 -0.73 -7.57
C LEU A 98 -5.58 -0.75 -6.24
N VAL A 99 -5.43 0.43 -5.62
CA VAL A 99 -4.90 0.58 -4.26
C VAL A 99 -3.50 -0.03 -4.09
N ARG A 100 -2.52 0.53 -4.81
CA ARG A 100 -1.12 0.08 -4.80
C ARG A 100 -0.13 1.14 -4.31
N ALA A 101 -0.59 2.36 -4.07
CA ALA A 101 0.27 3.44 -3.63
C ALA A 101 0.62 3.26 -2.15
N ALA A 102 1.81 3.72 -1.77
CA ALA A 102 2.32 3.62 -0.39
C ALA A 102 1.32 4.22 0.61
N GLY A 103 1.03 3.48 1.70
CA GLY A 103 0.08 3.89 2.73
C GLY A 103 -1.39 3.91 2.32
N THR A 104 -1.75 3.50 1.10
CA THR A 104 -3.16 3.49 0.67
C THR A 104 -3.87 2.20 1.06
N SER A 105 -5.17 2.31 1.31
CA SER A 105 -6.07 1.19 1.55
C SER A 105 -7.47 1.51 1.03
N ALA A 106 -8.27 0.46 0.91
CA ALA A 106 -9.70 0.53 0.63
C ALA A 106 -10.46 -0.29 1.67
N LYS A 107 -11.77 -0.11 1.73
CA LYS A 107 -12.63 -0.78 2.70
C LYS A 107 -13.81 -1.45 2.01
N ILE A 108 -14.11 -2.68 2.41
CA ILE A 108 -15.34 -3.37 2.00
C ILE A 108 -16.52 -2.74 2.72
N MET A 109 -17.47 -2.16 1.97
CA MET A 109 -18.59 -1.39 2.53
C MET A 109 -19.84 -2.23 2.75
N LYS A 110 -20.10 -3.19 1.87
CA LYS A 110 -21.25 -4.09 1.93
C LYS A 110 -20.74 -5.53 1.97
N GLU A 111 -21.55 -6.42 2.52
CA GLU A 111 -21.23 -7.84 2.48
C GLU A 111 -21.04 -8.28 1.03
N PRO A 112 -19.96 -9.02 0.72
CA PRO A 112 -19.78 -9.55 -0.62
C PRO A 112 -20.93 -10.53 -0.89
N THR A 113 -21.85 -10.14 -1.77
CA THR A 113 -22.80 -11.08 -2.35
C THR A 113 -22.01 -12.02 -3.27
N ALA A 114 -22.55 -13.21 -3.58
CA ALA A 114 -21.86 -14.23 -4.38
C ALA A 114 -21.23 -13.70 -5.70
N GLU A 115 -21.79 -12.64 -6.27
CA GLU A 115 -21.34 -12.08 -7.56
C GLU A 115 -20.61 -10.75 -7.46
N ILE A 116 -20.97 -9.88 -6.51
CA ILE A 116 -20.48 -8.50 -6.44
C ILE A 116 -20.12 -8.04 -5.03
N CYS A 117 -19.07 -7.23 -4.95
CA CYS A 117 -18.61 -6.58 -3.74
C CYS A 117 -18.55 -5.06 -3.96
N VAL A 118 -19.05 -4.29 -2.99
CA VAL A 118 -18.98 -2.82 -3.00
C VAL A 118 -17.82 -2.36 -2.12
N ILE A 119 -16.85 -1.72 -2.75
CA ILE A 119 -15.60 -1.29 -2.10
C ILE A 119 -15.49 0.23 -2.17
N LYS A 120 -15.16 0.85 -1.04
CA LYS A 120 -14.78 2.26 -0.97
C LYS A 120 -13.30 2.42 -1.24
N LEU A 121 -12.98 3.10 -2.34
CA LEU A 121 -11.61 3.38 -2.77
C LEU A 121 -10.98 4.53 -1.95
N PRO A 122 -9.64 4.66 -1.95
CA PRO A 122 -8.96 5.80 -1.31
C PRO A 122 -9.33 7.16 -1.93
N SER A 123 -9.86 7.18 -3.16
CA SER A 123 -10.43 8.39 -3.77
C SER A 123 -11.75 8.83 -3.14
N GLY A 124 -12.33 8.03 -2.24
CA GLY A 124 -13.65 8.23 -1.65
C GLY A 124 -14.80 7.67 -2.49
N ALA A 125 -14.54 7.29 -3.74
CA ALA A 125 -15.56 6.71 -4.62
C ALA A 125 -15.86 5.24 -4.25
N GLU A 126 -17.14 4.88 -4.31
CA GLU A 126 -17.57 3.49 -4.23
C GLU A 126 -17.48 2.82 -5.60
N LYS A 127 -16.93 1.61 -5.63
CA LYS A 127 -16.80 0.81 -6.85
C LYS A 127 -17.34 -0.59 -6.63
N ILE A 128 -18.12 -1.05 -7.59
CA ILE A 128 -18.61 -2.43 -7.66
C ILE A 128 -17.54 -3.26 -8.36
N ILE A 129 -17.12 -4.35 -7.72
CA ILE A 129 -16.11 -5.29 -8.21
C ILE A 129 -16.68 -6.70 -8.12
N ASP A 130 -16.33 -7.56 -9.07
CA ASP A 130 -16.72 -8.98 -9.06
C ASP A 130 -16.15 -9.67 -7.81
N ALA A 131 -16.98 -10.44 -7.10
CA ALA A 131 -16.60 -11.09 -5.84
C ALA A 131 -15.45 -12.11 -6.01
N ARG A 132 -15.23 -12.61 -7.23
CA ARG A 132 -14.10 -13.52 -7.55
C ARG A 132 -12.75 -12.81 -7.62
N CYS A 133 -12.74 -11.48 -7.69
CA CYS A 133 -11.50 -10.70 -7.69
C CYS A 133 -10.75 -10.92 -6.38
N ARG A 134 -9.42 -10.95 -6.45
CA ARG A 134 -8.56 -11.10 -5.28
C ARG A 134 -8.16 -9.74 -4.70
N ALA A 135 -7.91 -9.73 -3.40
CA ALA A 135 -7.34 -8.60 -2.68
C ALA A 135 -6.47 -9.09 -1.52
N THR A 136 -5.59 -8.22 -1.03
CA THR A 136 -4.73 -8.49 0.12
C THR A 136 -5.22 -7.72 1.34
N VAL A 137 -5.32 -8.40 2.49
CA VAL A 137 -5.74 -7.80 3.75
C VAL A 137 -4.68 -6.83 4.27
N GLY A 138 -5.11 -5.65 4.70
CA GLY A 138 -4.28 -4.62 5.31
C GLY A 138 -4.05 -3.40 4.42
N VAL A 139 -3.02 -2.63 4.76
CA VAL A 139 -2.62 -1.37 4.11
C VAL A 139 -1.30 -1.57 3.37
N VAL A 140 -1.09 -0.87 2.24
CA VAL A 140 0.22 -0.85 1.59
C VAL A 140 1.27 -0.27 2.55
N SER A 141 2.45 -0.87 2.57
CA SER A 141 3.56 -0.41 3.42
C SER A 141 3.97 1.04 3.15
N ASN A 142 4.80 1.60 4.05
CA ASN A 142 5.38 2.94 3.93
C ASN A 142 4.37 4.09 3.93
N ALA A 143 3.55 4.19 4.98
CA ALA A 143 2.57 5.28 5.13
C ALA A 143 3.19 6.68 5.25
N SER A 144 4.45 6.79 5.71
CA SER A 144 5.16 8.07 5.85
C SER A 144 5.60 8.69 4.51
N HIS A 145 5.47 7.95 3.40
CA HIS A 145 5.89 8.43 2.07
C HIS A 145 5.25 9.77 1.69
N GLY A 146 3.97 9.99 2.02
CA GLY A 146 3.26 11.23 1.71
C GLY A 146 3.71 12.45 2.54
N ALA A 147 4.28 12.23 3.72
CA ALA A 147 4.75 13.30 4.60
C ALA A 147 6.17 13.80 4.24
N LYS A 148 6.91 13.04 3.42
CA LYS A 148 8.29 13.36 3.07
C LYS A 148 8.37 14.60 2.16
N LYS A 149 9.01 15.67 2.64
CA LYS A 149 9.26 16.90 1.87
C LYS A 149 10.57 16.82 1.08
N LEU A 150 10.55 17.30 -0.16
CA LEU A 150 11.77 17.47 -0.97
C LEU A 150 12.45 18.78 -0.54
N THR A 151 13.73 18.72 -0.15
CA THR A 151 14.45 19.88 0.42
C THR A 151 15.15 20.74 -0.63
N LYS A 152 15.58 20.14 -1.75
CA LYS A 152 16.30 20.83 -2.83
C LYS A 152 15.78 20.43 -4.21
N ALA A 153 15.93 21.34 -5.18
CA ALA A 153 15.55 21.10 -6.57
C ALA A 153 16.22 19.83 -7.16
N GLY A 154 17.49 19.58 -6.81
CA GLY A 154 18.23 18.38 -7.23
C GLY A 154 17.57 17.06 -6.79
N HIS A 155 16.86 17.04 -5.65
CA HIS A 155 16.16 15.82 -5.20
C HIS A 155 14.99 15.47 -6.14
N SER A 156 14.29 16.48 -6.68
CA SER A 156 13.27 16.30 -7.73
C SER A 156 13.89 15.73 -9.02
N ARG A 157 15.11 16.18 -9.36
CA ARG A 157 15.84 15.68 -10.53
C ARG A 157 16.26 14.21 -10.38
N TRP A 158 16.66 13.78 -9.19
CA TRP A 158 16.96 12.36 -8.92
C TRP A 158 15.73 11.45 -9.05
N LEU A 159 14.52 11.99 -8.83
CA LEU A 159 13.25 11.30 -9.10
C LEU A 159 12.84 11.30 -10.58
N GLY A 160 13.70 11.80 -11.48
CA GLY A 160 13.43 11.89 -12.93
C GLY A 160 12.49 13.03 -13.34
N ARG A 161 12.08 13.91 -12.42
CA ARG A 161 11.17 15.03 -12.72
C ARG A 161 11.97 16.22 -13.25
N ARG A 162 11.62 16.72 -14.43
CA ARG A 162 12.19 17.93 -15.03
C ARG A 162 11.47 19.20 -14.53
N PRO A 163 12.11 20.37 -14.56
CA PRO A 163 11.43 21.63 -14.26
C PRO A 163 10.27 21.84 -15.24
N VAL A 164 9.11 22.24 -14.71
CA VAL A 164 7.90 22.56 -15.51
C VAL A 164 7.71 24.08 -15.49
N VAL A 165 7.59 24.67 -16.69
CA VAL A 165 7.38 26.12 -16.86
C VAL A 165 5.89 26.45 -16.80
N ARG A 166 5.55 27.56 -16.13
CA ARG A 166 4.16 28.03 -16.06
C ARG A 166 3.75 28.69 -17.37
N GLY A 167 2.50 28.50 -17.81
CA GLY A 167 1.98 29.10 -19.04
C GLY A 167 2.06 30.63 -19.11
N VAL A 168 2.01 31.32 -17.97
CA VAL A 168 2.14 32.79 -17.88
C VAL A 168 3.55 33.29 -18.27
N ALA A 169 4.56 32.43 -18.18
CA ALA A 169 5.93 32.77 -18.57
C ALA A 169 6.21 32.50 -20.07
N MET A 170 5.21 32.04 -20.82
CA MET A 170 5.35 31.67 -22.22
C MET A 170 4.79 32.76 -23.14
N ASN A 171 5.01 32.63 -24.45
CA ASN A 171 4.44 33.53 -25.44
C ASN A 171 2.98 33.11 -25.80
N PRO A 172 2.17 34.01 -26.38
CA PRO A 172 0.79 33.69 -26.78
C PRO A 172 0.67 32.49 -27.73
N VAL A 173 1.71 32.20 -28.52
CA VAL A 173 1.77 31.05 -29.44
C VAL A 173 1.90 29.71 -28.70
N ASP A 174 2.54 29.70 -27.54
CA ASP A 174 2.88 28.47 -26.82
C ASP A 174 1.78 28.06 -25.82
N HIS A 175 1.11 29.05 -25.22
CA HIS A 175 0.12 28.80 -24.19
C HIS A 175 -1.01 29.84 -24.24
N PRO A 176 -2.27 29.45 -23.98
CA PRO A 176 -3.39 30.40 -23.84
C PRO A 176 -3.23 31.47 -22.74
N HIS A 177 -2.17 31.38 -21.93
CA HIS A 177 -1.87 32.30 -20.83
C HIS A 177 -0.64 33.15 -21.13
N GLY A 178 -0.01 32.96 -22.29
CA GLY A 178 1.21 33.65 -22.64
C GLY A 178 0.98 35.07 -23.11
N GLY A 179 2.04 35.88 -23.01
CA GLY A 179 2.06 37.30 -23.41
C GLY A 179 1.44 38.28 -22.42
N GLY A 180 1.22 39.50 -22.92
CA GLY A 180 0.90 40.67 -22.11
C GLY A 180 2.15 41.40 -21.59
N GLU A 181 1.97 42.64 -21.15
CA GLU A 181 3.03 43.43 -20.54
C GLU A 181 3.11 43.12 -19.03
N GLY A 182 4.30 42.73 -18.56
CA GLY A 182 4.52 42.36 -17.16
C GLY A 182 3.76 41.09 -16.73
N ARG A 183 3.45 40.98 -15.44
CA ARG A 183 2.75 39.81 -14.88
C ARG A 183 1.24 39.99 -15.02
N SER A 184 0.62 39.25 -15.93
CA SER A 184 -0.83 39.20 -16.07
C SER A 184 -1.47 38.15 -15.13
N LYS A 185 -2.59 38.50 -14.49
CA LYS A 185 -3.42 37.57 -13.69
C LYS A 185 -4.31 36.69 -14.58
N SER A 186 -4.54 37.15 -15.81
CA SER A 186 -5.48 36.60 -16.76
C SER A 186 -4.75 35.78 -17.82
N SER A 187 -5.38 34.69 -18.22
CA SER A 187 -5.22 34.09 -19.54
C SER A 187 -5.50 35.12 -20.65
N GLY A 188 -4.50 35.91 -21.04
CA GLY A 188 -4.63 36.94 -22.07
C GLY A 188 -5.64 38.06 -21.76
N SER A 189 -5.79 38.98 -22.71
CA SER A 189 -6.53 40.27 -22.61
C SER A 189 -8.03 40.21 -22.25
N PHE A 190 -8.63 39.03 -22.03
CA PHE A 190 -10.09 38.87 -21.95
C PHE A 190 -10.61 38.00 -20.78
N GLY A 191 -9.90 37.92 -19.66
CA GLY A 191 -10.43 37.31 -18.43
C GLY A 191 -10.89 35.85 -18.58
N ARG A 192 -10.20 35.03 -19.39
CA ARG A 192 -10.58 33.63 -19.58
C ARG A 192 -10.29 32.80 -18.31
N VAL A 193 -10.93 31.63 -18.22
CA VAL A 193 -10.68 30.66 -17.13
C VAL A 193 -9.28 30.08 -17.29
N SER A 194 -8.65 29.62 -16.20
CA SER A 194 -7.38 28.89 -16.29
C SER A 194 -7.53 27.67 -17.22
N GLN A 195 -6.68 27.59 -18.24
CA GLN A 195 -6.69 26.59 -19.30
C GLN A 195 -5.40 25.76 -19.31
N THR A 196 -5.50 24.56 -19.89
CA THR A 196 -4.37 23.72 -20.30
C THR A 196 -3.67 24.35 -21.52
N PRO A 197 -2.45 23.89 -21.88
CA PRO A 197 -1.79 24.29 -23.13
C PRO A 197 -2.66 24.05 -24.38
N TRP A 198 -3.57 23.08 -24.31
CA TRP A 198 -4.52 22.75 -25.38
C TRP A 198 -5.89 23.45 -25.25
N GLY A 199 -6.01 24.49 -24.43
CA GLY A 199 -7.22 25.31 -24.32
C GLY A 199 -8.37 24.71 -23.49
N LYS A 200 -8.25 23.47 -22.98
CA LYS A 200 -9.27 22.89 -22.08
C LYS A 200 -9.25 23.56 -20.70
N PRO A 201 -10.39 23.89 -20.08
CA PRO A 201 -10.44 24.48 -18.73
C PRO A 201 -9.84 23.55 -17.66
N THR A 202 -9.13 24.10 -16.67
CA THR A 202 -8.49 23.34 -15.57
C THR A 202 -9.15 23.56 -14.20
N LYS A 203 -10.04 24.53 -14.08
CA LYS A 203 -10.72 24.92 -12.83
C LYS A 203 -12.24 24.76 -12.98
N SER A 204 -12.97 25.03 -11.90
CA SER A 204 -14.44 25.02 -11.87
C SER A 204 -15.08 23.65 -12.14
N GLY A 205 -14.37 22.56 -11.81
CA GLY A 205 -14.93 21.21 -11.88
C GLY A 205 -15.15 20.68 -13.29
N TYR A 206 -14.38 21.15 -14.29
CA TYR A 206 -14.44 20.64 -15.66
C TYR A 206 -14.25 19.11 -15.68
N LYS A 207 -15.30 18.39 -16.11
CA LYS A 207 -15.31 16.91 -16.15
C LYS A 207 -14.61 16.42 -17.41
N THR A 208 -13.50 15.72 -17.25
CA THR A 208 -12.70 15.17 -18.36
C THR A 208 -13.06 13.74 -18.73
N GLY A 209 -13.82 13.04 -17.89
CA GLY A 209 -14.30 11.69 -18.18
C GLY A 209 -15.30 11.69 -19.33
N PRO A 210 -15.34 10.63 -20.16
CA PRO A 210 -16.36 10.52 -21.19
C PRO A 210 -17.75 10.57 -20.55
N LEU A 211 -18.66 11.34 -21.15
CA LEU A 211 -20.06 11.32 -20.76
C LEU A 211 -20.56 9.88 -20.94
N LYS A 212 -21.02 9.26 -19.85
CA LYS A 212 -21.68 7.96 -19.92
C LYS A 212 -22.96 8.17 -20.73
N ARG A 213 -22.99 7.72 -21.99
CA ARG A 213 -24.23 7.65 -22.78
C ARG A 213 -25.19 6.79 -21.97
N LYS A 214 -26.27 7.39 -21.47
CA LYS A 214 -27.39 6.62 -20.93
C LYS A 214 -27.89 5.76 -22.09
N LYS A 215 -27.74 4.46 -21.98
CA LYS A 215 -28.38 3.48 -22.85
C LYS A 215 -29.59 2.96 -22.08
#